data_AF-A0A6A1Z762-F1
#
_entry.id   AF-A0A6A1Z762-F1
#
_cell.length_a   1.000
_cell.length_b   1.000
_cell.length_c   1.000
_cell.angle_alpha   90.00
_cell.angle_beta   90.00
_cell.angle_gamma   90.00
#
_symmetry.space_group_name_H-M   'P 1'
#
loop_
_entity.id
_entity.type
_entity.pdbx_description
1 polymer ?
#
loop_
_entity_poly.entity_id
_entity_poly.type
_entity_poly.pdbx_seq_one_letter_code
_entity_poly.pdbx_strand_id
1 'polypeptide(L)'
;MTNDKLVLNISKINISPDSTRLKYSQDERGKQVDLTVIDSDGTTAYDLTGKKIIFSEIKDGGKIIIDDETSHFIRTADNDKIGKFTYVFVDQTYQQSGEAHFEFTTDIEHVDTTINFDISIVNSAQLKPDNTSYVSSLIALEAHYRATISNADAQTQNLINSLTDKINQAISNGQNDIANELSDARTKLQAIQDQENKLVASWTTELNTQKQDFANLESQWQEQSKSISDSYQAKINEINTQAQSQHDSIQDAADQQLKNNQSANDAEIAKIESETKTKLDEVEKAKNDAIADLTAQRDAAISQAKVDFQAKIDAFQKDYDAWKSATLADFTKQLADINTNISNDQSTLKDFDKQLDYTKQELAAMVKQLDSLDFTKFVTGDTFKTAMAKKASGLKVMGLGGEYVMAVDQSDQNINGLPNGVQGLADIGVLSGALQVLADAILDKNHYTKPEVDKMVNDAKNAIMGVVDTKANVSDLNDKADKSQIQSLSSQLESYKQENDNLKNENSQLTNRVQTLENKQFIAHVASEDQVASQTAPIVIVDD
;
A
#
# COMPACT_ATOMS: atom_id res chain seq x y z
N MET A 1 13.56 115.42 126.64
CA MET A 1 12.54 116.50 126.62
C MET A 1 11.20 115.83 126.89
N THR A 2 10.22 116.52 127.46
CA THR A 2 8.86 115.96 127.54
C THR A 2 8.23 115.99 126.15
N ASN A 3 7.59 114.91 125.71
CA ASN A 3 6.83 114.91 124.46
C ASN A 3 5.67 115.93 124.54
N ASP A 4 5.30 116.50 123.40
CA ASP A 4 4.07 117.28 123.31
C ASP A 4 2.86 116.37 123.54
N LYS A 5 1.76 116.92 124.05
CA LYS A 5 0.57 116.15 124.41
C LYS A 5 -0.65 116.69 123.69
N LEU A 6 -1.32 115.84 122.93
CA LEU A 6 -2.59 116.13 122.30
C LEU A 6 -3.69 115.28 122.92
N VAL A 7 -4.82 115.92 123.23
CA VAL A 7 -6.06 115.23 123.56
C VAL A 7 -7.06 115.58 122.46
N LEU A 8 -7.52 114.57 121.72
CA LEU A 8 -8.36 114.75 120.53
C LEU A 8 -9.67 113.95 120.68
N ASN A 9 -10.80 114.58 120.37
CA ASN A 9 -12.10 113.90 120.28
C ASN A 9 -12.27 113.17 118.95
N ILE A 10 -13.09 112.12 118.91
CA ILE A 10 -13.64 111.58 117.67
C ILE A 10 -14.66 112.57 117.07
N SER A 11 -14.54 112.83 115.76
CA SER A 11 -15.29 113.86 115.04
C SER A 11 -16.72 113.40 114.68
N LYS A 12 -17.62 113.35 115.67
CA LYS A 12 -19.06 113.03 115.47
C LYS A 12 -20.03 114.13 115.94
N ILE A 13 -19.56 115.11 116.73
CA ILE A 13 -20.37 116.24 117.21
C ILE A 13 -19.51 117.51 117.18
N ASN A 14 -20.06 118.63 116.70
CA ASN A 14 -19.42 119.96 116.71
C ASN A 14 -19.33 120.52 118.14
N ILE A 15 -18.47 119.92 118.96
CA ILE A 15 -17.93 120.52 120.16
C ILE A 15 -16.62 121.18 119.73
N SER A 16 -16.50 122.50 119.86
CA SER A 16 -15.23 123.19 119.65
C SER A 16 -14.45 123.21 120.96
N PRO A 17 -13.42 122.36 121.15
CA PRO A 17 -12.34 122.74 122.05
C PRO A 17 -11.63 123.97 121.46
N ASP A 18 -10.90 124.71 122.29
CA ASP A 18 -9.91 125.68 121.78
C ASP A 18 -8.94 124.97 120.84
N SER A 19 -8.65 125.56 119.67
CA SER A 19 -7.84 124.94 118.62
C SER A 19 -6.49 124.45 119.15
N THR A 20 -6.33 123.13 119.33
CA THR A 20 -5.09 122.56 119.84
C THR A 20 -4.01 122.68 118.76
N ARG A 21 -3.07 123.60 118.97
CA ARG A 21 -2.09 124.00 117.96
C ARG A 21 -0.69 123.54 118.35
N LEU A 22 -0.12 122.64 117.55
CA LEU A 22 1.31 122.32 117.62
C LEU A 22 2.11 123.38 116.88
N LYS A 23 3.31 123.69 117.38
CA LYS A 23 4.17 124.71 116.79
C LYS A 23 5.62 124.24 116.74
N TYR A 24 6.10 124.01 115.52
CA TYR A 24 7.45 123.51 115.24
C TYR A 24 8.22 124.48 114.33
N SER A 25 9.54 124.35 114.28
CA SER A 25 10.38 125.04 113.29
C SER A 25 10.61 124.16 112.07
N GLN A 26 10.80 124.78 110.91
CA GLN A 26 11.12 124.09 109.66
C GLN A 26 12.45 123.30 109.71
N ASP A 27 13.31 123.60 110.69
CA ASP A 27 14.60 122.93 110.93
C ASP A 27 14.50 121.72 111.89
N GLU A 28 13.34 121.48 112.52
CA GLU A 28 13.14 120.36 113.45
C GLU A 28 12.77 119.07 112.70
N ARG A 29 13.08 117.89 113.26
CA ARG A 29 12.71 116.57 112.72
C ARG A 29 12.42 115.59 113.86
N GLY A 30 11.64 114.54 113.59
CA GLY A 30 11.42 113.42 114.52
C GLY A 30 10.79 113.76 115.88
N LYS A 31 10.09 114.89 116.00
CA LYS A 31 9.23 115.21 117.16
C LYS A 31 8.21 114.11 117.38
N GLN A 32 7.96 113.85 118.66
CA GLN A 32 6.99 112.87 119.12
C GLN A 32 5.87 113.58 119.86
N VAL A 33 4.64 113.22 119.53
CA VAL A 33 3.44 113.70 120.20
C VAL A 33 2.73 112.53 120.86
N ASP A 34 2.51 112.62 122.17
CA ASP A 34 1.71 111.67 122.93
C ASP A 34 0.24 112.04 122.75
N LEU A 35 -0.51 111.17 122.08
CA LEU A 35 -1.93 111.33 121.78
C LEU A 35 -2.78 110.59 122.80
N THR A 36 -3.87 111.23 123.24
CA THR A 36 -4.99 110.61 123.93
C THR A 36 -6.26 110.90 123.17
N VAL A 37 -6.84 109.87 122.57
CA VAL A 37 -8.10 109.92 121.83
C VAL A 37 -9.24 109.65 122.80
N ILE A 38 -10.18 110.57 122.85
CA ILE A 38 -11.42 110.48 123.60
C ILE A 38 -12.60 110.35 122.61
N ASP A 39 -13.62 109.60 123.00
CA ASP A 39 -14.78 109.36 122.16
C ASP A 39 -15.60 110.67 122.01
N SER A 40 -16.54 110.63 121.07
CA SER A 40 -17.51 111.67 120.74
C SER A 40 -18.39 112.16 121.92
N ASP A 41 -18.37 111.49 123.07
CA ASP A 41 -18.99 111.96 124.32
C ASP A 41 -18.14 113.00 125.08
N GLY A 42 -16.89 113.22 124.65
CA GLY A 42 -15.94 114.17 125.23
C GLY A 42 -15.33 113.77 126.58
N THR A 43 -15.56 112.54 127.06
CA THR A 43 -15.14 112.11 128.42
C THR A 43 -14.62 110.67 128.50
N THR A 44 -15.10 109.75 127.66
CA THR A 44 -14.66 108.35 127.62
C THR A 44 -13.44 108.21 126.72
N ALA A 45 -12.49 107.32 127.06
CA ALA A 45 -11.35 107.03 126.19
C ALA A 45 -11.79 106.17 124.99
N TYR A 46 -11.34 106.51 123.78
CA TYR A 46 -11.70 105.77 122.57
C TYR A 46 -10.86 104.50 122.42
N ASP A 47 -11.47 103.33 122.33
CA ASP A 47 -10.74 102.06 122.21
C ASP A 47 -10.16 101.88 120.79
N LEU A 48 -8.83 101.83 120.69
CA LEU A 48 -8.08 101.65 119.44
C LEU A 48 -7.84 100.18 119.06
N THR A 49 -8.30 99.23 119.88
CA THR A 49 -8.04 97.79 119.70
C THR A 49 -8.51 97.32 118.32
N GLY A 50 -7.58 96.72 117.55
CA GLY A 50 -7.86 96.18 116.21
C GLY A 50 -8.08 97.22 115.10
N LYS A 51 -7.87 98.51 115.37
CA LYS A 51 -7.90 99.59 114.37
C LYS A 51 -6.48 99.94 113.92
N LYS A 52 -6.30 100.18 112.63
CA LYS A 52 -5.10 100.82 112.06
C LYS A 52 -5.26 102.33 112.13
N ILE A 53 -4.20 103.04 112.50
CA ILE A 53 -4.16 104.50 112.51
C ILE A 53 -3.45 104.99 111.25
N ILE A 54 -4.03 106.01 110.60
CA ILE A 54 -3.40 106.73 109.49
C ILE A 54 -3.27 108.19 109.94
N PHE A 55 -2.07 108.77 109.79
CA PHE A 55 -1.86 110.20 109.94
C PHE A 55 -2.11 110.85 108.58
N SER A 56 -2.97 111.87 108.58
CA SER A 56 -3.34 112.63 107.41
C SER A 56 -3.09 114.10 107.70
N GLU A 57 -2.35 114.79 106.83
CA GLU A 57 -2.12 116.23 106.96
C GLU A 57 -2.22 116.90 105.60
N ILE A 58 -3.10 117.89 105.52
CA ILE A 58 -3.26 118.76 104.35
C ILE A 58 -2.51 120.06 104.63
N LYS A 59 -1.41 120.26 103.91
CA LYS A 59 -0.60 121.48 103.99
C LYS A 59 -1.36 122.67 103.39
N ASP A 60 -1.09 123.87 103.90
CA ASP A 60 -1.64 125.14 103.37
C ASP A 60 -1.38 125.31 101.85
N GLY A 61 -0.35 124.65 101.31
CA GLY A 61 -0.01 124.62 99.89
C GLY A 61 -0.74 123.56 99.06
N GLY A 62 -1.74 122.86 99.62
CA GLY A 62 -2.52 121.82 98.95
C GLY A 62 -1.80 120.46 98.78
N LYS A 63 -0.62 120.29 99.38
CA LYS A 63 0.06 118.98 99.45
C LYS A 63 -0.52 118.15 100.59
N ILE A 64 -0.65 116.84 100.38
CA ILE A 64 -1.17 115.90 101.37
C ILE A 64 -0.03 114.96 101.82
N ILE A 65 0.09 114.77 103.12
CA ILE A 65 0.86 113.68 103.74
C ILE A 65 -0.15 112.61 104.15
N ILE A 66 0.12 111.37 103.77
CA ILE A 66 -0.58 110.19 104.25
C ILE A 66 0.50 109.23 104.73
N ASP A 67 0.45 108.86 106.01
CA ASP A 67 1.40 107.97 106.66
C ASP A 67 0.66 106.90 107.46
N ASP A 68 1.02 105.63 107.27
CA ASP A 68 0.36 104.47 107.87
C ASP A 68 1.20 103.87 109.02
N GLU A 69 0.68 102.85 109.70
CA GLU A 69 1.31 102.26 110.90
C GLU A 69 2.68 101.58 110.66
N THR A 70 3.28 101.67 109.47
CA THR A 70 4.48 100.91 109.12
C THR A 70 5.75 101.33 109.87
N SER A 71 5.87 102.58 110.35
CA SER A 71 7.09 102.99 111.11
C SER A 71 6.97 104.14 112.12
N HIS A 72 5.88 104.94 112.12
CA HIS A 72 5.82 106.18 112.90
C HIS A 72 4.89 106.15 114.12
N PHE A 73 4.20 105.03 114.36
CA PHE A 73 3.23 104.87 115.44
C PHE A 73 3.80 103.98 116.56
N ILE A 74 3.90 104.54 117.77
CA ILE A 74 4.39 103.84 118.96
C ILE A 74 3.20 103.62 119.90
N ARG A 75 2.65 102.41 119.89
CA ARG A 75 1.49 102.00 120.69
C ARG A 75 1.67 100.62 121.29
N THR A 76 0.83 100.27 122.26
CA THR A 76 0.83 98.97 122.96
C THR A 76 -0.61 98.54 123.21
N ALA A 77 -0.86 97.23 123.30
CA ALA A 77 -2.21 96.68 123.50
C ALA A 77 -2.91 97.15 124.80
N ASP A 78 -2.18 97.73 125.76
CA ASP A 78 -2.76 98.35 126.96
C ASP A 78 -3.01 99.85 126.79
N ASN A 79 -2.19 100.55 125.99
CA ASN A 79 -2.46 101.94 125.60
C ASN A 79 -3.69 102.02 124.67
N ASP A 80 -3.86 101.03 123.79
CA ASP A 80 -4.96 100.96 122.81
C ASP A 80 -6.35 101.02 123.48
N LYS A 81 -6.55 100.23 124.54
CA LYS A 81 -7.80 100.15 125.32
C LYS A 81 -8.15 101.45 126.05
N ILE A 82 -7.20 102.38 126.16
CA ILE A 82 -7.35 103.68 126.81
C ILE A 82 -7.08 104.84 125.83
N GLY A 83 -7.15 104.59 124.53
CA GLY A 83 -7.07 105.58 123.47
C GLY A 83 -5.72 106.26 123.31
N LYS A 84 -4.60 105.60 123.66
CA LYS A 84 -3.28 106.25 123.65
C LYS A 84 -2.33 105.68 122.62
N PHE A 85 -1.55 106.56 122.02
CA PHE A 85 -0.39 106.23 121.19
C PHE A 85 0.55 107.43 121.13
N THR A 86 1.81 107.22 120.76
CA THR A 86 2.74 108.29 120.43
C THR A 86 2.97 108.26 118.93
N TYR A 87 2.84 109.40 118.26
CA TYR A 87 3.14 109.54 116.84
C TYR A 87 4.45 110.31 116.62
N VAL A 88 5.31 109.80 115.74
CA VAL A 88 6.57 110.41 115.32
C VAL A 88 6.34 111.15 114.01
N PHE A 89 6.32 112.48 114.02
CA PHE A 89 6.07 113.24 112.79
C PHE A 89 7.16 113.01 111.75
N VAL A 90 6.74 112.58 110.55
CA VAL A 90 7.58 112.43 109.36
C VAL A 90 8.27 113.73 108.95
N ASP A 91 9.41 113.63 108.29
CA ASP A 91 10.24 114.77 107.86
C ASP A 91 9.48 115.79 106.99
N GLN A 92 8.45 115.34 106.27
CA GLN A 92 7.57 116.16 105.44
C GLN A 92 6.65 117.08 106.28
N THR A 93 6.30 116.71 107.52
CA THR A 93 5.44 117.55 108.39
C THR A 93 6.09 118.90 108.69
N TYR A 94 7.42 118.99 108.74
CA TYR A 94 8.12 120.24 109.06
C TYR A 94 8.26 121.19 107.87
N GLN A 95 7.77 120.85 106.67
CA GLN A 95 8.03 121.62 105.46
C GLN A 95 7.14 122.86 105.30
N GLN A 96 5.91 122.79 105.80
CA GLN A 96 4.90 123.86 105.71
C GLN A 96 3.86 123.63 106.82
N SER A 97 3.16 124.68 107.26
CA SER A 97 1.97 124.51 108.11
C SER A 97 0.88 123.70 107.39
N GLY A 98 0.03 123.05 108.17
CA GLY A 98 -1.12 122.30 107.68
C GLY A 98 -2.13 121.98 108.76
N GLU A 99 -3.30 121.55 108.31
CA GLU A 99 -4.36 120.98 109.12
C GLU A 99 -4.21 119.45 109.10
N ALA A 100 -4.20 118.82 110.26
CA ALA A 100 -3.96 117.39 110.42
C ALA A 100 -5.06 116.69 111.23
N HIS A 101 -5.25 115.41 110.96
CA HIS A 101 -6.13 114.52 111.73
C HIS A 101 -5.57 113.10 111.73
N PHE A 102 -6.09 112.26 112.63
CA PHE A 102 -5.86 110.82 112.60
C PHE A 102 -7.13 110.10 112.14
N GLU A 103 -6.96 109.17 111.21
CA GLU A 103 -8.02 108.29 110.73
C GLU A 103 -7.85 106.90 111.34
N PHE A 104 -8.94 106.26 111.71
CA PHE A 104 -8.97 104.91 112.26
C PHE A 104 -9.71 104.00 111.27
N THR A 105 -9.04 102.94 110.82
CA THR A 105 -9.58 102.01 109.82
C THR A 105 -9.50 100.56 110.33
N THR A 106 -10.33 99.69 109.77
CA THR A 106 -10.13 98.23 109.81
C THR A 106 -9.65 97.76 108.44
N ASP A 107 -9.35 96.47 108.28
CA ASP A 107 -9.00 95.88 106.98
C ASP A 107 -10.13 95.97 105.92
N ILE A 108 -11.33 96.43 106.29
CA ILE A 108 -12.54 96.38 105.45
C ILE A 108 -13.29 97.72 105.35
N GLU A 109 -13.15 98.62 106.33
CA GLU A 109 -13.91 99.88 106.39
C GLU A 109 -13.16 100.98 107.15
N HIS A 110 -13.34 102.23 106.74
CA HIS A 110 -12.92 103.41 107.51
C HIS A 110 -13.91 103.62 108.67
N VAL A 111 -13.40 103.66 109.90
CA VAL A 111 -14.23 103.58 111.11
C VAL A 111 -14.56 104.96 111.66
N ASP A 112 -13.55 105.81 111.84
CA ASP A 112 -13.66 107.09 112.57
C ASP A 112 -12.48 108.02 112.26
N THR A 113 -12.66 109.32 112.47
CA THR A 113 -11.58 110.32 112.48
C THR A 113 -11.53 111.09 113.78
N THR A 114 -10.34 111.58 114.16
CA THR A 114 -10.26 112.64 115.17
C THR A 114 -10.80 113.97 114.62
N ILE A 115 -11.09 114.90 115.53
CA ILE A 115 -11.11 116.32 115.17
C ILE A 115 -9.77 116.74 114.56
N ASN A 116 -9.81 117.79 113.75
CA ASN A 116 -8.63 118.38 113.13
C ASN A 116 -7.82 119.17 114.16
N PHE A 117 -6.51 119.26 113.95
CA PHE A 117 -5.58 120.05 114.75
C PHE A 117 -4.55 120.76 113.85
N ASP A 118 -4.14 121.95 114.26
CA ASP A 118 -3.19 122.78 113.48
C ASP A 118 -1.74 122.39 113.79
N ILE A 119 -0.97 122.08 112.75
CA ILE A 119 0.49 122.01 112.84
C ILE A 119 1.06 123.27 112.19
N SER A 120 1.60 124.16 113.00
CA SER A 120 2.15 125.44 112.53
C SER A 120 3.66 125.44 112.47
N ILE A 121 4.18 125.51 111.25
CA ILE A 121 5.61 125.55 110.97
C ILE A 121 6.08 127.00 110.93
N VAL A 122 6.99 127.34 111.83
CA VAL A 122 7.75 128.60 111.78
C VAL A 122 8.79 128.46 110.68
N ASN A 123 8.62 129.27 109.64
CA ASN A 123 9.49 129.30 108.47
C ASN A 123 10.94 129.63 108.85
N SER A 124 11.90 128.81 108.43
CA SER A 124 13.33 129.07 108.60
C SER A 124 13.90 129.66 107.31
N ALA A 125 14.75 130.67 107.41
CA ALA A 125 15.19 131.45 106.26
C ALA A 125 16.06 130.68 105.24
N GLN A 126 16.34 129.39 105.47
CA GLN A 126 17.30 128.59 104.70
C GLN A 126 16.70 127.36 103.99
N LEU A 127 15.46 126.95 104.30
CA LEU A 127 14.86 125.74 103.74
C LEU A 127 13.69 126.05 102.79
N LYS A 128 13.70 125.44 101.60
CA LYS A 128 12.56 125.45 100.68
C LYS A 128 11.74 124.16 100.87
N PRO A 129 10.40 124.22 100.89
CA PRO A 129 9.57 123.02 100.93
C PRO A 129 9.86 122.10 99.75
N ASP A 130 10.22 120.85 100.03
CA ASP A 130 10.55 119.88 98.97
C ASP A 130 9.31 119.54 98.12
N ASN A 131 9.51 119.29 96.82
CA ASN A 131 8.43 119.40 95.82
C ASN A 131 7.95 118.10 95.18
N THR A 132 8.23 116.95 95.80
CA THR A 132 7.72 115.64 95.38
C THR A 132 6.61 115.15 96.31
N SER A 133 5.54 114.60 95.73
CA SER A 133 4.69 113.63 96.42
C SER A 133 5.35 112.26 96.29
N TYR A 134 5.53 111.54 97.40
CA TYR A 134 6.42 110.38 97.45
C TYR A 134 5.63 109.07 97.47
N VAL A 135 5.64 108.31 96.36
CA VAL A 135 5.03 106.96 96.28
C VAL A 135 6.05 105.95 95.74
N SER A 136 6.91 105.45 96.63
CA SER A 136 8.01 104.52 96.29
C SER A 136 7.55 103.14 95.81
N SER A 137 6.38 102.67 96.28
CA SER A 137 5.79 101.38 95.93
C SER A 137 5.47 101.25 94.43
N LEU A 138 5.06 102.33 93.76
CA LEU A 138 4.78 102.32 92.33
C LEU A 138 6.03 102.11 91.46
N ILE A 139 7.18 102.65 91.88
CA ILE A 139 8.46 102.49 91.17
C ILE A 139 8.95 101.03 91.28
N ALA A 140 8.82 100.42 92.46
CA ALA A 140 9.14 99.01 92.66
C ALA A 140 8.24 98.08 91.83
N LEU A 141 6.94 98.41 91.73
CA LEU A 141 5.97 97.67 90.91
C LEU A 141 6.29 97.78 89.41
N GLU A 142 6.66 98.96 88.91
CA GLU A 142 7.10 99.14 87.52
C GLU A 142 8.34 98.30 87.21
N ALA A 143 9.36 98.35 88.08
CA ALA A 143 10.59 97.58 87.93
C ALA A 143 10.32 96.05 87.90
N HIS A 144 9.45 95.57 88.79
CA HIS A 144 9.00 94.17 88.81
C HIS A 144 8.37 93.77 87.47
N TYR A 145 7.35 94.50 87.00
CA TYR A 145 6.69 94.17 85.73
C TYR A 145 7.63 94.24 84.52
N ARG A 146 8.55 95.22 84.46
CA ARG A 146 9.58 95.28 83.41
C ARG A 146 10.46 94.02 83.41
N ALA A 147 10.88 93.56 84.58
CA ALA A 147 11.67 92.33 84.71
C ALA A 147 10.87 91.07 84.33
N THR A 148 9.59 90.97 84.74
CA THR A 148 8.70 89.87 84.35
C THR A 148 8.51 89.80 82.84
N ILE A 149 8.24 90.95 82.19
CA ILE A 149 8.06 91.05 80.73
C ILE A 149 9.35 90.65 79.99
N SER A 150 10.50 91.17 80.43
CA SER A 150 11.79 90.85 79.80
C SER A 150 12.16 89.36 79.92
N ASN A 151 11.82 88.71 81.05
CA ASN A 151 12.04 87.28 81.24
C ASN A 151 11.07 86.45 80.38
N ALA A 152 9.80 86.85 80.31
CA ALA A 152 8.80 86.20 79.46
C ALA A 152 9.20 86.26 77.97
N ASP A 153 9.64 87.43 77.47
CA ASP A 153 10.12 87.56 76.08
C ASP A 153 11.35 86.66 75.83
N ALA A 154 12.35 86.67 76.71
CA ALA A 154 13.52 85.79 76.59
C ALA A 154 13.14 84.29 76.57
N GLN A 155 12.17 83.86 77.40
CA GLN A 155 11.66 82.48 77.37
C GLN A 155 10.91 82.19 76.06
N THR A 156 10.11 83.12 75.56
CA THR A 156 9.41 83.00 74.28
C THR A 156 10.39 82.90 73.11
N GLN A 157 11.44 83.74 73.05
CA GLN A 157 12.46 83.65 72.00
C GLN A 157 13.23 82.33 72.05
N ASN A 158 13.58 81.83 73.24
CA ASN A 158 14.23 80.53 73.40
C ASN A 158 13.34 79.37 72.92
N LEU A 159 12.03 79.43 73.18
CA LEU A 159 11.07 78.45 72.68
C LEU A 159 10.93 78.53 71.15
N ILE A 160 10.85 79.73 70.58
CA ILE A 160 10.80 79.96 69.12
C ILE A 160 12.04 79.34 68.46
N ASN A 161 13.24 79.66 68.94
CA ASN A 161 14.49 79.12 68.41
C ASN A 161 14.53 77.59 68.50
N SER A 162 14.18 77.01 69.65
CA SER A 162 14.16 75.55 69.83
C SER A 162 13.15 74.83 68.92
N LEU A 163 12.00 75.45 68.65
CA LEU A 163 11.02 74.94 67.69
C LEU A 163 11.53 75.06 66.25
N THR A 164 12.12 76.20 65.89
CA THR A 164 12.74 76.43 64.57
C THR A 164 13.84 75.41 64.28
N ASP A 165 14.74 75.14 65.23
CA ASP A 165 15.80 74.14 65.07
C ASP A 165 15.24 72.73 64.89
N LYS A 166 14.23 72.34 65.68
CA LYS A 166 13.55 71.04 65.53
C LYS A 166 12.84 70.89 64.18
N ILE A 167 12.19 71.95 63.70
CA ILE A 167 11.54 71.98 62.39
C ILE A 167 12.59 71.84 61.28
N ASN A 168 13.68 72.61 61.34
CA ASN A 168 14.78 72.54 60.37
C ASN A 168 15.44 71.16 60.35
N GLN A 169 15.66 70.55 61.52
CA GLN A 169 16.20 69.19 61.62
C GLN A 169 15.23 68.14 61.06
N ALA A 170 13.93 68.24 61.35
CA ALA A 170 12.92 67.35 60.79
C ALA A 170 12.82 67.45 59.26
N ILE A 171 12.89 68.67 58.71
CA ILE A 171 12.94 68.92 57.27
C ILE A 171 14.21 68.30 56.66
N SER A 172 15.37 68.54 57.25
CA SER A 172 16.64 68.00 56.73
C SER A 172 16.70 66.47 56.79
N ASN A 173 16.21 65.86 57.86
CA ASN A 173 16.09 64.40 57.96
C ASN A 173 15.15 63.85 56.88
N GLY A 174 13.94 64.40 56.75
CA GLY A 174 12.98 63.96 55.72
C GLY A 174 13.50 64.14 54.29
N GLN A 175 14.28 65.20 54.01
CA GLN A 175 14.95 65.38 52.72
C GLN A 175 16.02 64.30 52.47
N ASN A 176 16.80 63.93 53.48
CA ASN A 176 17.80 62.86 53.38
C ASN A 176 17.14 61.48 53.20
N ASP A 177 16.08 61.20 53.94
CA ASP A 177 15.34 59.93 53.85
C ASP A 177 14.75 59.75 52.45
N ILE A 178 14.07 60.79 51.91
CA ILE A 178 13.53 60.79 50.54
C ILE A 178 14.65 60.63 49.50
N ALA A 179 15.80 61.28 49.68
CA ALA A 179 16.93 61.16 48.76
C ALA A 179 17.52 59.72 48.76
N ASN A 180 17.60 59.09 49.93
CA ASN A 180 18.05 57.71 50.08
C ASN A 180 17.06 56.73 49.44
N GLU A 181 15.76 56.85 49.73
CA GLU A 181 14.70 56.02 49.11
C GLU A 181 14.70 56.14 47.58
N LEU A 182 14.87 57.36 47.05
CA LEU A 182 14.95 57.60 45.61
C LEU A 182 16.21 56.99 44.98
N SER A 183 17.34 57.01 45.69
CA SER A 183 18.58 56.36 45.26
C SER A 183 18.44 54.83 45.21
N ASP A 184 17.81 54.26 46.24
CA ASP A 184 17.48 52.84 46.33
C ASP A 184 16.53 52.40 45.20
N ALA A 185 15.47 53.18 44.95
CA ALA A 185 14.51 52.94 43.88
C ALA A 185 15.17 52.97 42.50
N ARG A 186 16.04 53.95 42.23
CA ARG A 186 16.82 54.04 40.99
C ARG A 186 17.76 52.84 40.82
N THR A 187 18.43 52.42 41.88
CA THR A 187 19.34 51.27 41.86
C THR A 187 18.58 49.96 41.56
N LYS A 188 17.41 49.76 42.18
CA LYS A 188 16.53 48.61 41.90
C LYS A 188 16.00 48.64 40.46
N LEU A 189 15.59 49.80 39.96
CA LEU A 189 15.13 49.95 38.58
C LEU A 189 16.23 49.64 37.55
N GLN A 190 17.45 50.13 37.78
CA GLN A 190 18.60 49.81 36.92
C GLN A 190 18.92 48.32 36.93
N ALA A 191 18.88 47.66 38.10
CA ALA A 191 19.12 46.22 38.20
C ALA A 191 18.07 45.38 37.44
N ILE A 192 16.79 45.81 37.47
CA ILE A 192 15.72 45.20 36.67
C ILE A 192 16.00 45.39 35.18
N GLN A 193 16.31 46.61 34.75
CA GLN A 193 16.59 46.93 33.34
C GLN A 193 17.81 46.17 32.81
N ASP A 194 18.86 46.01 33.63
CA ASP A 194 20.05 45.21 33.28
C ASP A 194 19.73 43.71 33.18
N GLN A 195 18.79 43.20 33.98
CA GLN A 195 18.32 41.82 33.91
C GLN A 195 17.44 41.58 32.68
N GLU A 196 16.53 42.50 32.37
CA GLU A 196 15.71 42.47 31.14
C GLU A 196 16.59 42.49 29.89
N ASN A 197 17.57 43.41 29.83
CA ASN A 197 18.53 43.48 28.72
C ASN A 197 19.31 42.17 28.53
N LYS A 198 19.72 41.51 29.62
CA LYS A 198 20.38 40.19 29.56
C LYS A 198 19.45 39.08 29.07
N LEU A 199 18.19 39.06 29.51
CA LEU A 199 17.19 38.10 29.03
C LEU A 199 16.92 38.28 27.54
N VAL A 200 16.69 39.52 27.08
CA VAL A 200 16.49 39.84 25.66
C VAL A 200 17.70 39.43 24.81
N ALA A 201 18.93 39.73 25.25
CA ALA A 201 20.14 39.33 24.54
C ALA A 201 20.30 37.80 24.48
N SER A 202 19.99 37.09 25.58
CA SER A 202 20.01 35.63 25.65
C SER A 202 19.01 34.99 24.68
N TRP A 203 17.74 35.40 24.74
CA TRP A 203 16.68 34.92 23.83
C TRP A 203 16.96 35.25 22.36
N THR A 204 17.52 36.42 22.07
CA THR A 204 17.92 36.80 20.71
C THR A 204 19.04 35.90 20.18
N THR A 205 20.00 35.54 21.04
CA THR A 205 21.10 34.63 20.68
C THR A 205 20.57 33.22 20.44
N GLU A 206 19.79 32.69 21.37
CA GLU A 206 19.16 31.36 21.28
C GLU A 206 18.30 31.21 20.01
N LEU A 207 17.43 32.19 19.73
CA LEU A 207 16.59 32.20 18.52
C LEU A 207 17.42 32.20 17.23
N ASN A 208 18.55 32.89 17.21
CA ASN A 208 19.43 32.92 16.03
C ASN A 208 20.19 31.60 15.86
N THR A 209 20.65 30.97 16.95
CA THR A 209 21.23 29.62 16.93
C THR A 209 20.22 28.60 16.39
N GLN A 210 19.00 28.57 16.93
CA GLN A 210 17.95 27.64 16.50
C GLN A 210 17.57 27.82 15.01
N LYS A 211 17.52 29.07 14.52
CA LYS A 211 17.32 29.36 13.09
C LYS A 211 18.46 28.82 12.21
N GLN A 212 19.70 28.94 12.68
CA GLN A 212 20.86 28.41 11.96
C GLN A 212 20.87 26.88 11.95
N ASP A 213 20.57 26.24 13.09
CA ASP A 213 20.49 24.79 13.20
C ASP A 213 19.34 24.22 12.34
N PHE A 214 18.19 24.90 12.28
CA PHE A 214 17.10 24.53 11.38
C PHE A 214 17.52 24.61 9.91
N ALA A 215 18.17 25.70 9.47
CA ALA A 215 18.67 25.82 8.11
C ALA A 215 19.75 24.77 7.76
N ASN A 216 20.59 24.40 8.73
CA ASN A 216 21.56 23.31 8.59
C ASN A 216 20.86 21.95 8.42
N LEU A 217 19.83 21.67 9.23
CA LEU A 217 19.01 20.46 9.14
C LEU A 217 18.27 20.36 7.80
N GLU A 218 17.69 21.47 7.32
CA GLU A 218 17.05 21.56 6.01
C GLU A 218 18.04 21.22 4.89
N SER A 219 19.23 21.84 4.89
CA SER A 219 20.29 21.56 3.91
C SER A 219 20.74 20.10 3.95
N GLN A 220 20.98 19.54 5.14
CA GLN A 220 21.38 18.14 5.30
C GLN A 220 20.29 17.18 4.80
N TRP A 221 19.01 17.48 5.06
CA TRP A 221 17.90 16.66 4.59
C TRP A 221 17.75 16.71 3.06
N GLN A 222 17.93 17.89 2.44
CA GLN A 222 17.94 18.04 0.99
C GLN A 222 19.11 17.26 0.35
N GLU A 223 20.32 17.36 0.91
CA GLU A 223 21.50 16.61 0.45
C GLU A 223 21.32 15.09 0.58
N GLN A 224 20.82 14.60 1.72
CA GLN A 224 20.56 13.18 1.93
C GLN A 224 19.48 12.66 0.98
N SER A 225 18.38 13.40 0.82
CA SER A 225 17.29 13.04 -0.10
C SER A 225 17.77 12.96 -1.55
N LYS A 226 18.63 13.91 -1.98
CA LYS A 226 19.26 13.87 -3.29
C LYS A 226 20.22 12.68 -3.44
N SER A 227 21.09 12.44 -2.46
CA SER A 227 22.04 11.31 -2.47
C SER A 227 21.33 9.96 -2.59
N ILE A 228 20.23 9.78 -1.85
CA ILE A 228 19.36 8.60 -1.92
C ILE A 228 18.74 8.47 -3.32
N SER A 229 18.19 9.56 -3.88
CA SER A 229 17.58 9.56 -5.21
C SER A 229 18.58 9.23 -6.32
N ASP A 230 19.75 9.87 -6.32
CA ASP A 230 20.83 9.61 -7.29
C ASP A 230 21.33 8.16 -7.19
N SER A 231 21.46 7.61 -5.97
CA SER A 231 21.85 6.22 -5.70
C SER A 231 20.83 5.21 -6.23
N TYR A 232 19.54 5.42 -5.99
CA TYR A 232 18.48 4.57 -6.57
C TYR A 232 18.48 4.62 -8.10
N GLN A 233 18.62 5.81 -8.70
CA GLN A 233 18.67 5.94 -10.16
C GLN A 233 19.90 5.24 -10.76
N ALA A 234 21.06 5.35 -10.11
CA ALA A 234 22.26 4.62 -10.51
C ALA A 234 22.05 3.10 -10.45
N LYS A 235 21.40 2.59 -9.39
CA LYS A 235 21.12 1.15 -9.26
C LYS A 235 20.11 0.65 -10.29
N ILE A 236 19.08 1.43 -10.62
CA ILE A 236 18.14 1.12 -11.71
C ILE A 236 18.88 1.03 -13.05
N ASN A 237 19.77 1.98 -13.35
CA ASN A 237 20.56 1.97 -14.58
C ASN A 237 21.51 0.77 -14.66
N GLU A 238 22.14 0.39 -13.55
CA GLU A 238 22.99 -0.82 -13.45
C GLU A 238 22.18 -2.09 -13.72
N ILE A 239 21.02 -2.25 -13.08
CA ILE A 239 20.13 -3.40 -13.26
C ILE A 239 19.66 -3.52 -14.71
N ASN A 240 19.22 -2.41 -15.32
CA ASN A 240 18.78 -2.39 -16.73
C ASN A 240 19.93 -2.77 -17.67
N THR A 241 21.15 -2.30 -17.41
CA THR A 241 22.34 -2.63 -18.21
C THR A 241 22.70 -4.12 -18.10
N GLN A 242 22.63 -4.69 -16.89
CA GLN A 242 22.88 -6.11 -16.64
C GLN A 242 21.79 -6.98 -17.29
N ALA A 243 20.52 -6.61 -17.17
CA ALA A 243 19.41 -7.32 -17.78
C ALA A 243 19.49 -7.32 -19.32
N GLN A 244 19.84 -6.19 -19.94
CA GLN A 244 20.06 -6.11 -21.38
C GLN A 244 21.25 -7.00 -21.81
N SER A 245 22.37 -6.92 -21.08
CA SER A 245 23.55 -7.75 -21.37
C SER A 245 23.26 -9.26 -21.27
N GLN A 246 22.40 -9.66 -20.31
CA GLN A 246 21.94 -11.04 -20.17
C GLN A 246 20.98 -11.45 -21.29
N HIS A 247 20.03 -10.59 -21.66
CA HIS A 247 19.13 -10.81 -22.80
C HIS A 247 19.93 -11.04 -24.09
N ASP A 248 20.88 -10.16 -24.39
CA ASP A 248 21.68 -10.22 -25.61
C ASP A 248 22.56 -11.49 -25.64
N SER A 249 23.15 -11.86 -24.49
CA SER A 249 23.92 -13.11 -24.35
C SER A 249 23.07 -14.37 -24.57
N ILE A 250 21.81 -14.36 -24.11
CA ILE A 250 20.86 -15.47 -24.33
C ILE A 250 20.46 -15.54 -25.80
N GLN A 251 20.22 -14.39 -26.43
CA GLN A 251 19.86 -14.32 -27.84
C GLN A 251 21.01 -14.77 -28.75
N ASP A 252 22.24 -14.32 -28.52
CA ASP A 252 23.43 -14.77 -29.25
C ASP A 252 23.63 -16.30 -29.12
N ALA A 253 23.42 -16.86 -27.93
CA ALA A 253 23.51 -18.30 -27.69
C ALA A 253 22.42 -19.08 -28.44
N ALA A 254 21.17 -18.58 -28.45
CA ALA A 254 20.05 -19.18 -29.16
C ALA A 254 20.26 -19.13 -30.69
N ASP A 255 20.69 -17.99 -31.23
CA ASP A 255 20.99 -17.80 -32.64
C ASP A 255 22.16 -18.70 -33.10
N GLN A 256 23.18 -18.87 -32.25
CA GLN A 256 24.27 -19.80 -32.53
C GLN A 256 23.81 -21.26 -32.48
N GLN A 257 22.94 -21.63 -31.53
CA GLN A 257 22.36 -22.97 -31.49
C GLN A 257 21.50 -23.26 -32.73
N LEU A 258 20.72 -22.29 -33.20
CA LEU A 258 19.92 -22.40 -34.42
C LEU A 258 20.81 -22.64 -35.66
N LYS A 259 21.89 -21.86 -35.83
CA LYS A 259 22.88 -22.05 -36.90
C LYS A 259 23.55 -23.43 -36.85
N ASN A 260 23.89 -23.90 -35.65
CA ASN A 260 24.51 -25.21 -35.44
C ASN A 260 23.53 -26.35 -35.81
N ASN A 261 22.27 -26.26 -35.36
CA ASN A 261 21.22 -27.22 -35.68
C ASN A 261 20.93 -27.26 -37.19
N GLN A 262 20.88 -26.10 -37.85
CA GLN A 262 20.69 -26.02 -39.30
C GLN A 262 21.85 -26.69 -40.05
N SER A 263 23.10 -26.36 -39.70
CA SER A 263 24.29 -26.99 -40.29
C SER A 263 24.32 -28.52 -40.09
N ALA A 264 23.88 -29.01 -38.93
CA ALA A 264 23.80 -30.44 -38.63
C ALA A 264 22.69 -31.15 -39.44
N ASN A 265 21.52 -30.53 -39.57
CA ASN A 265 20.42 -31.04 -40.38
C ASN A 265 20.79 -31.08 -41.86
N ASP A 266 21.40 -30.01 -42.39
CA ASP A 266 21.84 -29.94 -43.79
C ASP A 266 22.87 -31.05 -44.10
N ALA A 267 23.79 -31.32 -43.16
CA ALA A 267 24.78 -32.41 -43.29
C ALA A 267 24.14 -33.81 -43.26
N GLU A 268 23.14 -34.06 -42.40
CA GLU A 268 22.45 -35.35 -42.35
C GLU A 268 21.53 -35.55 -43.57
N ILE A 269 20.90 -34.48 -44.09
CA ILE A 269 20.16 -34.51 -45.36
C ILE A 269 21.10 -34.90 -46.51
N ALA A 270 22.24 -34.23 -46.66
CA ALA A 270 23.22 -34.55 -47.71
C ALA A 270 23.75 -36.00 -47.61
N LYS A 271 23.92 -36.52 -46.39
CA LYS A 271 24.25 -37.93 -46.14
C LYS A 271 23.13 -38.87 -46.57
N ILE A 272 21.88 -38.59 -46.19
CA ILE A 272 20.71 -39.39 -46.59
C ILE A 272 20.52 -39.39 -48.11
N GLU A 273 20.72 -38.25 -48.78
CA GLU A 273 20.69 -38.16 -50.25
C GLU A 273 21.76 -39.04 -50.89
N SER A 274 22.99 -39.01 -50.37
CA SER A 274 24.11 -39.84 -50.85
C SER A 274 23.89 -41.35 -50.63
N GLU A 275 23.40 -41.74 -49.45
CA GLU A 275 23.04 -43.14 -49.15
C GLU A 275 21.87 -43.62 -50.02
N THR A 276 20.87 -42.77 -50.24
CA THR A 276 19.72 -43.07 -51.09
C THR A 276 20.14 -43.22 -52.55
N LYS A 277 21.05 -42.36 -53.04
CA LYS A 277 21.61 -42.46 -54.39
C LYS A 277 22.39 -43.76 -54.58
N THR A 278 23.21 -44.14 -53.61
CA THR A 278 23.97 -45.40 -53.61
C THR A 278 23.03 -46.61 -53.67
N LYS A 279 22.00 -46.65 -52.82
CA LYS A 279 20.99 -47.73 -52.82
C LYS A 279 20.18 -47.78 -54.12
N LEU A 280 19.87 -46.64 -54.72
CA LEU A 280 19.22 -46.58 -56.02
C LEU A 280 20.11 -47.21 -57.11
N ASP A 281 21.41 -46.91 -57.11
CA ASP A 281 22.37 -47.47 -58.07
C ASP A 281 22.56 -48.99 -57.87
N GLU A 282 22.55 -49.47 -56.62
CA GLU A 282 22.52 -50.90 -56.29
C GLU A 282 21.25 -51.60 -56.82
N VAL A 283 20.07 -50.99 -56.63
CA VAL A 283 18.79 -51.52 -57.13
C VAL A 283 18.73 -51.49 -58.66
N GLU A 284 19.20 -50.43 -59.32
CA GLU A 284 19.27 -50.38 -60.78
C GLU A 284 20.22 -51.42 -61.34
N LYS A 285 21.37 -51.63 -60.70
CA LYS A 285 22.29 -52.71 -61.06
C LYS A 285 21.63 -54.09 -60.90
N ALA A 286 21.06 -54.39 -59.74
CA ALA A 286 20.41 -55.67 -59.47
C ALA A 286 19.25 -55.95 -60.45
N LYS A 287 18.48 -54.92 -60.81
CA LYS A 287 17.44 -54.99 -61.85
C LYS A 287 18.04 -55.34 -63.22
N ASN A 288 19.13 -54.69 -63.61
CA ASN A 288 19.78 -54.94 -64.90
C ASN A 288 20.44 -56.33 -64.96
N ASP A 289 21.08 -56.77 -63.87
CA ASP A 289 21.66 -58.12 -63.73
C ASP A 289 20.53 -59.19 -63.83
N ALA A 290 19.40 -59.00 -63.15
CA ALA A 290 18.24 -59.89 -63.25
C ALA A 290 17.60 -59.91 -64.65
N ILE A 291 17.57 -58.78 -65.37
CA ILE A 291 17.14 -58.72 -66.78
C ILE A 291 18.11 -59.51 -67.68
N ALA A 292 19.42 -59.42 -67.42
CA ALA A 292 20.43 -60.18 -68.15
C ALA A 292 20.29 -61.70 -67.91
N ASP A 293 20.09 -62.12 -66.66
CA ASP A 293 19.86 -63.52 -66.31
C ASP A 293 18.57 -64.08 -66.94
N LEU A 294 17.46 -63.33 -66.88
CA LEU A 294 16.21 -63.72 -67.55
C LEU A 294 16.38 -63.80 -69.08
N THR A 295 17.17 -62.90 -69.66
CA THR A 295 17.49 -62.90 -71.09
C THR A 295 18.31 -64.14 -71.46
N ALA A 296 19.34 -64.48 -70.68
CA ALA A 296 20.16 -65.66 -70.88
C ALA A 296 19.35 -66.97 -70.72
N GLN A 297 18.49 -67.06 -69.70
CA GLN A 297 17.60 -68.21 -69.50
C GLN A 297 16.60 -68.36 -70.66
N ARG A 298 15.99 -67.26 -71.11
CA ARG A 298 15.09 -67.25 -72.28
C ARG A 298 15.82 -67.73 -73.54
N ASP A 299 17.01 -67.22 -73.81
CA ASP A 299 17.75 -67.53 -75.04
C ASP A 299 18.31 -68.95 -75.03
N ALA A 300 18.69 -69.47 -73.86
CA ALA A 300 19.00 -70.89 -73.66
C ALA A 300 17.76 -71.78 -73.90
N ALA A 301 16.59 -71.42 -73.35
CA ALA A 301 15.35 -72.17 -73.53
C ALA A 301 14.88 -72.17 -75.00
N ILE A 302 14.97 -71.03 -75.70
CA ILE A 302 14.68 -70.93 -77.15
C ILE A 302 15.67 -71.79 -77.95
N SER A 303 16.94 -71.78 -77.59
CA SER A 303 17.97 -72.59 -78.26
C SER A 303 17.73 -74.09 -78.06
N GLN A 304 17.39 -74.52 -76.85
CA GLN A 304 17.04 -75.92 -76.56
C GLN A 304 15.75 -76.34 -77.28
N ALA A 305 14.70 -75.53 -77.23
CA ALA A 305 13.46 -75.80 -77.97
C ALA A 305 13.70 -75.94 -79.47
N LYS A 306 14.58 -75.13 -80.06
CA LYS A 306 14.99 -75.26 -81.46
C LYS A 306 15.70 -76.59 -81.75
N VAL A 307 16.59 -77.03 -80.86
CA VAL A 307 17.26 -78.35 -80.96
C VAL A 307 16.23 -79.49 -80.86
N ASP A 308 15.31 -79.42 -79.89
CA ASP A 308 14.29 -80.45 -79.67
C ASP A 308 13.29 -80.53 -80.85
N PHE A 309 12.92 -79.39 -81.44
CA PHE A 309 12.11 -79.35 -82.66
C PHE A 309 12.85 -79.91 -83.86
N GLN A 310 14.15 -79.62 -84.02
CA GLN A 310 14.95 -80.22 -85.08
C GLN A 310 15.05 -81.74 -84.92
N ALA A 311 15.30 -82.24 -83.72
CA ALA A 311 15.34 -83.67 -83.44
C ALA A 311 14.00 -84.37 -83.74
N LYS A 312 12.85 -83.71 -83.49
CA LYS A 312 11.53 -84.20 -83.90
C LYS A 312 11.34 -84.22 -85.41
N ILE A 313 11.80 -83.18 -86.12
CA ILE A 313 11.77 -83.14 -87.60
C ILE A 313 12.62 -84.27 -88.17
N ASP A 314 13.84 -84.47 -87.65
CA ASP A 314 14.76 -85.52 -88.09
C ASP A 314 14.19 -86.93 -87.82
N ALA A 315 13.51 -87.12 -86.68
CA ALA A 315 12.80 -88.36 -86.36
C ALA A 315 11.62 -88.60 -87.31
N PHE A 316 10.76 -87.59 -87.55
CA PHE A 316 9.68 -87.71 -88.54
C PHE A 316 10.19 -87.98 -89.96
N GLN A 317 11.30 -87.37 -90.36
CA GLN A 317 11.94 -87.63 -91.65
C GLN A 317 12.44 -89.08 -91.73
N LYS A 318 13.04 -89.61 -90.67
CA LYS A 318 13.49 -91.00 -90.58
C LYS A 318 12.32 -91.99 -90.64
N ASP A 319 11.24 -91.73 -89.92
CA ASP A 319 10.02 -92.56 -89.94
C ASP A 319 9.34 -92.50 -91.31
N TYR A 320 9.30 -91.33 -91.95
CA TYR A 320 8.82 -91.16 -93.32
C TYR A 320 9.67 -91.93 -94.32
N ASP A 321 11.00 -91.88 -94.24
CA ASP A 321 11.89 -92.61 -95.15
C ASP A 321 11.82 -94.13 -94.92
N ALA A 322 11.62 -94.58 -93.68
CA ALA A 322 11.37 -95.98 -93.36
C ALA A 322 10.03 -96.47 -93.93
N TRP A 323 8.94 -95.72 -93.71
CA TRP A 323 7.63 -95.99 -94.29
C TRP A 323 7.69 -96.03 -95.83
N LYS A 324 8.26 -94.99 -96.43
CA LYS A 324 8.44 -94.86 -97.88
C LYS A 324 9.19 -96.06 -98.46
N SER A 325 10.27 -96.48 -97.80
CA SER A 325 11.07 -97.65 -98.23
C SER A 325 10.27 -98.96 -98.12
N ALA A 326 9.54 -99.16 -97.02
CA ALA A 326 8.68 -100.33 -96.83
C ALA A 326 7.53 -100.39 -97.84
N THR A 327 6.84 -99.28 -98.09
CA THR A 327 5.77 -99.17 -99.09
C THR A 327 6.31 -99.38 -100.51
N LEU A 328 7.51 -98.88 -100.84
CA LEU A 328 8.12 -99.14 -102.16
C LEU A 328 8.45 -100.63 -102.35
N ALA A 329 8.96 -101.28 -101.30
CA ALA A 329 9.28 -102.71 -101.32
C ALA A 329 8.01 -103.56 -101.47
N ASP A 330 6.94 -103.22 -100.75
CA ASP A 330 5.66 -103.92 -100.86
C ASP A 330 5.01 -103.73 -102.25
N PHE A 331 4.99 -102.51 -102.79
CA PHE A 331 4.55 -102.26 -104.17
C PHE A 331 5.36 -103.06 -105.21
N THR A 332 6.68 -103.16 -105.01
CA THR A 332 7.56 -103.94 -105.89
C THR A 332 7.24 -105.43 -105.80
N LYS A 333 6.93 -105.94 -104.60
CA LYS A 333 6.50 -107.33 -104.39
C LYS A 333 5.14 -107.60 -105.03
N GLN A 334 4.13 -106.75 -104.81
CA GLN A 334 2.82 -106.87 -105.45
C GLN A 334 2.93 -106.87 -106.99
N LEU A 335 3.81 -106.04 -107.56
CA LEU A 335 4.14 -106.06 -109.00
C LEU A 335 4.74 -107.40 -109.45
N ALA A 336 5.65 -107.99 -108.66
CA ALA A 336 6.22 -109.30 -108.97
C ALA A 336 5.18 -110.43 -108.89
N ASP A 337 4.29 -110.39 -107.89
CA ASP A 337 3.21 -111.37 -107.72
C ASP A 337 2.18 -111.28 -108.87
N ILE A 338 1.80 -110.06 -109.29
CA ILE A 338 0.95 -109.82 -110.48
C ILE A 338 1.62 -110.38 -111.74
N ASN A 339 2.91 -110.11 -111.94
CA ASN A 339 3.64 -110.57 -113.12
C ASN A 339 3.77 -112.12 -113.17
N THR A 340 3.86 -112.75 -111.99
CA THR A 340 3.82 -114.20 -111.83
C THR A 340 2.44 -114.77 -112.19
N ASN A 341 1.36 -114.14 -111.73
CA ASN A 341 -0.01 -114.56 -112.05
C ASN A 341 -0.33 -114.41 -113.54
N ILE A 342 0.08 -113.31 -114.18
CA ILE A 342 -0.05 -113.12 -115.64
C ILE A 342 0.70 -114.23 -116.42
N SER A 343 1.87 -114.64 -115.93
CA SER A 343 2.64 -115.74 -116.52
C SER A 343 1.91 -117.10 -116.40
N ASN A 344 1.23 -117.34 -115.27
CA ASN A 344 0.41 -118.52 -115.05
C ASN A 344 -0.83 -118.52 -115.97
N ASP A 345 -1.53 -117.40 -116.12
CA ASP A 345 -2.71 -117.27 -116.99
C ASP A 345 -2.37 -117.50 -118.47
N GLN A 346 -1.20 -117.03 -118.92
CA GLN A 346 -0.68 -117.33 -120.27
C GLN A 346 -0.45 -118.84 -120.49
N SER A 347 -0.11 -119.60 -119.45
CA SER A 347 0.04 -121.06 -119.56
C SER A 347 -1.32 -121.74 -119.74
N THR A 348 -2.34 -121.30 -118.99
CA THR A 348 -3.71 -121.85 -119.02
C THR A 348 -4.39 -121.58 -120.37
N LEU A 349 -4.22 -120.38 -120.94
CA LEU A 349 -4.72 -120.05 -122.29
C LEU A 349 -4.15 -120.98 -123.38
N LYS A 350 -2.91 -121.44 -123.21
CA LYS A 350 -2.23 -122.35 -124.15
C LYS A 350 -2.82 -123.75 -124.20
N ASP A 351 -3.44 -124.21 -123.11
CA ASP A 351 -4.18 -125.48 -123.08
C ASP A 351 -5.62 -125.32 -123.59
N PHE A 352 -6.22 -124.13 -123.47
CA PHE A 352 -7.51 -123.81 -124.11
C PHE A 352 -7.45 -123.88 -125.65
N ASP A 353 -6.37 -123.37 -126.26
CA ASP A 353 -6.17 -123.46 -127.73
C ASP A 353 -6.12 -124.93 -128.21
N LYS A 354 -5.48 -125.84 -127.45
CA LYS A 354 -5.47 -127.27 -127.77
C LYS A 354 -6.86 -127.90 -127.73
N GLN A 355 -7.70 -127.52 -126.76
CA GLN A 355 -9.07 -128.03 -126.67
C GLN A 355 -9.91 -127.52 -127.85
N LEU A 356 -9.75 -126.24 -128.21
CA LEU A 356 -10.48 -125.60 -129.31
C LEU A 356 -10.17 -126.26 -130.68
N ASP A 357 -8.92 -126.63 -130.94
CA ASP A 357 -8.55 -127.34 -132.17
C ASP A 357 -9.07 -128.79 -132.21
N TYR A 358 -9.22 -129.45 -131.06
CA TYR A 358 -9.87 -130.76 -130.96
C TYR A 358 -11.35 -130.66 -131.37
N THR A 359 -12.09 -129.67 -130.85
CA THR A 359 -13.51 -129.47 -131.17
C THR A 359 -13.74 -129.08 -132.64
N LYS A 360 -12.82 -128.33 -133.27
CA LYS A 360 -12.89 -128.03 -134.71
C LYS A 360 -12.81 -129.28 -135.59
N GLN A 361 -12.04 -130.31 -135.20
CA GLN A 361 -11.97 -131.56 -135.96
C GLN A 361 -13.29 -132.35 -135.90
N GLU A 362 -13.94 -132.46 -134.73
CA GLU A 362 -15.25 -133.10 -134.61
C GLU A 362 -16.34 -132.38 -135.42
N LEU A 363 -16.35 -131.04 -135.40
CA LEU A 363 -17.34 -130.26 -136.13
C LEU A 363 -17.24 -130.46 -137.65
N ALA A 364 -16.02 -130.53 -138.19
CA ALA A 364 -15.77 -130.80 -139.60
C ALA A 364 -16.19 -132.23 -140.03
N ALA A 365 -16.16 -133.21 -139.12
CA ALA A 365 -16.64 -134.56 -139.36
C ALA A 365 -18.17 -134.64 -139.44
N MET A 366 -18.87 -133.92 -138.54
CA MET A 366 -20.34 -133.88 -138.54
C MET A 366 -20.91 -133.20 -139.80
N VAL A 367 -20.31 -132.10 -140.27
CA VAL A 367 -20.75 -131.41 -141.51
C VAL A 367 -20.73 -132.35 -142.72
N LYS A 368 -19.67 -133.18 -142.86
CA LYS A 368 -19.57 -134.18 -143.93
C LYS A 368 -20.61 -135.30 -143.86
N GLN A 369 -21.12 -135.63 -142.68
CA GLN A 369 -22.22 -136.59 -142.57
C GLN A 369 -23.55 -135.97 -142.97
N LEU A 370 -23.78 -134.69 -142.64
CA LEU A 370 -25.03 -133.98 -142.92
C LEU A 370 -25.29 -133.77 -144.42
N ASP A 371 -24.25 -133.47 -145.20
CA ASP A 371 -24.34 -133.31 -146.68
C ASP A 371 -24.71 -134.61 -147.43
N SER A 372 -24.71 -135.77 -146.77
CA SER A 372 -24.94 -137.08 -147.40
C SER A 372 -26.39 -137.60 -147.32
N LEU A 373 -27.35 -136.81 -146.79
CA LEU A 373 -28.73 -137.24 -146.54
C LEU A 373 -29.77 -136.37 -147.29
N ASP A 374 -30.56 -137.03 -148.14
CA ASP A 374 -31.55 -136.43 -149.06
C ASP A 374 -32.99 -136.51 -148.50
N PHE A 375 -33.74 -135.40 -148.61
CA PHE A 375 -35.10 -135.23 -148.07
C PHE A 375 -36.13 -134.64 -149.08
N THR A 376 -36.01 -135.05 -150.34
CA THR A 376 -37.07 -135.14 -151.40
C THR A 376 -38.41 -134.40 -151.22
N LYS A 377 -38.72 -133.51 -152.18
CA LYS A 377 -40.07 -133.03 -152.54
C LYS A 377 -40.19 -132.71 -154.04
N PHE A 378 -41.28 -132.84 -154.79
CA PHE A 378 -42.35 -133.87 -154.95
C PHE A 378 -43.01 -134.53 -153.71
N VAL A 379 -44.34 -134.60 -153.57
CA VAL A 379 -45.54 -134.10 -154.29
C VAL A 379 -46.73 -134.49 -153.37
N THR A 380 -47.90 -133.85 -153.26
CA THR A 380 -48.39 -132.46 -153.40
C THR A 380 -49.80 -132.43 -152.79
N GLY A 381 -50.28 -131.25 -152.35
CA GLY A 381 -51.71 -130.95 -152.34
C GLY A 381 -52.57 -131.66 -151.28
N ASP A 382 -52.40 -131.21 -150.04
CA ASP A 382 -53.38 -131.23 -148.94
C ASP A 382 -53.97 -132.54 -148.40
N THR A 383 -53.75 -132.69 -147.10
CA THR A 383 -54.45 -133.58 -146.15
C THR A 383 -54.39 -135.08 -146.42
N PHE A 384 -53.74 -135.83 -145.52
CA PHE A 384 -54.35 -136.92 -144.72
C PHE A 384 -53.29 -137.84 -144.08
N LYS A 385 -53.08 -137.70 -142.76
CA LYS A 385 -52.26 -138.59 -141.88
C LYS A 385 -50.76 -138.64 -142.28
N THR A 386 -49.80 -138.48 -141.37
CA THR A 386 -49.31 -139.56 -140.50
C THR A 386 -48.15 -139.00 -139.68
N ALA A 387 -48.19 -139.16 -138.36
CA ALA A 387 -47.10 -138.92 -137.39
C ALA A 387 -46.27 -137.61 -137.47
N MET A 388 -46.73 -136.54 -136.80
CA MET A 388 -45.98 -135.79 -135.76
C MET A 388 -46.70 -134.47 -135.39
N ALA A 389 -47.50 -134.49 -134.32
CA ALA A 389 -48.23 -133.33 -133.83
C ALA A 389 -47.98 -133.08 -132.32
N LYS A 390 -47.04 -132.17 -132.01
CA LYS A 390 -46.93 -131.30 -130.81
C LYS A 390 -45.58 -130.55 -130.93
N LYS A 391 -45.50 -129.22 -131.02
CA LYS A 391 -45.93 -128.15 -130.09
C LYS A 391 -45.26 -128.22 -128.70
N ALA A 392 -44.24 -127.38 -128.56
CA ALA A 392 -43.83 -126.60 -127.38
C ALA A 392 -44.26 -127.05 -125.96
N SER A 393 -43.27 -127.53 -125.21
CA SER A 393 -42.98 -127.16 -123.81
C SER A 393 -41.58 -127.72 -123.49
N GLY A 394 -40.58 -126.99 -123.03
CA GLY A 394 -40.62 -125.71 -122.34
C GLY A 394 -39.73 -125.80 -121.09
N LEU A 395 -38.43 -126.07 -121.26
CA LEU A 395 -37.46 -126.00 -120.16
C LEU A 395 -36.86 -124.59 -120.09
N LYS A 396 -37.42 -123.77 -119.20
CA LYS A 396 -36.70 -122.70 -118.52
C LYS A 396 -36.45 -123.14 -117.08
N VAL A 397 -35.19 -123.41 -116.76
CA VAL A 397 -34.64 -123.39 -115.40
C VAL A 397 -33.32 -122.65 -115.54
N MET A 398 -33.31 -121.33 -115.34
CA MET A 398 -33.16 -120.66 -114.04
C MET A 398 -31.74 -120.86 -113.51
N GLY A 399 -30.96 -119.78 -113.56
CA GLY A 399 -29.60 -119.77 -113.03
C GLY A 399 -29.59 -119.70 -111.52
N LEU A 400 -28.72 -120.50 -110.91
CA LEU A 400 -28.14 -120.38 -109.58
C LEU A 400 -26.65 -120.72 -109.81
N GLY A 401 -25.68 -119.97 -109.32
CA GLY A 401 -25.65 -119.48 -107.94
C GLY A 401 -24.97 -120.55 -107.08
N GLY A 402 -23.68 -120.81 -107.36
CA GLY A 402 -22.88 -121.86 -106.76
C GLY A 402 -21.49 -121.92 -107.42
N GLU A 403 -20.41 -122.32 -106.75
CA GLU A 403 -20.28 -122.83 -105.38
C GLU A 403 -18.93 -122.45 -104.74
N TYR A 404 -18.93 -122.42 -103.40
CA TYR A 404 -17.85 -122.77 -102.46
C TYR A 404 -16.38 -122.79 -102.90
N VAL A 405 -15.50 -122.21 -102.06
CA VAL A 405 -14.56 -123.01 -101.22
C VAL A 405 -14.39 -122.32 -99.85
N MET A 406 -14.38 -123.12 -98.77
CA MET A 406 -14.03 -122.71 -97.40
C MET A 406 -12.55 -123.02 -97.08
N ALA A 407 -12.09 -122.58 -95.89
CA ALA A 407 -10.88 -123.01 -95.18
C ALA A 407 -9.57 -122.27 -95.49
N VAL A 408 -8.60 -122.10 -94.57
CA VAL A 408 -8.61 -121.88 -93.10
C VAL A 408 -7.15 -121.64 -92.63
N ASP A 409 -6.98 -120.89 -91.54
CA ASP A 409 -5.87 -120.89 -90.57
C ASP A 409 -4.56 -120.09 -90.72
N GLN A 410 -4.07 -119.73 -89.51
CA GLN A 410 -2.69 -119.44 -89.06
C GLN A 410 -1.89 -118.28 -89.71
N SER A 411 -1.13 -117.47 -88.97
CA SER A 411 -0.92 -117.39 -87.51
C SER A 411 -0.31 -116.05 -87.07
N ASP A 412 -0.29 -115.85 -85.75
CA ASP A 412 0.38 -114.84 -84.94
C ASP A 412 1.55 -114.03 -85.54
N GLN A 413 1.61 -112.75 -85.19
CA GLN A 413 2.57 -112.18 -84.23
C GLN A 413 2.43 -110.65 -84.26
N ASN A 414 1.97 -110.02 -83.17
CA ASN A 414 2.42 -108.67 -82.89
C ASN A 414 2.61 -108.43 -81.39
N ILE A 415 3.82 -108.00 -81.05
CA ILE A 415 4.33 -107.82 -79.70
C ILE A 415 4.32 -106.32 -79.41
N ASN A 416 3.67 -105.91 -78.33
CA ASN A 416 4.32 -104.96 -77.43
C ASN A 416 3.75 -105.06 -76.01
N GLY A 417 4.65 -105.11 -75.03
CA GLY A 417 4.32 -105.48 -73.66
C GLY A 417 3.95 -104.30 -72.76
N LEU A 418 3.19 -104.61 -71.71
CA LEU A 418 3.25 -103.86 -70.45
C LEU A 418 4.59 -104.14 -69.74
N PRO A 419 5.01 -103.26 -68.82
CA PRO A 419 4.89 -103.66 -67.41
C PRO A 419 4.12 -102.66 -66.52
N ASN A 420 3.62 -103.18 -65.39
CA ASN A 420 2.78 -102.47 -64.42
C ASN A 420 3.54 -101.57 -63.44
N GLY A 421 2.86 -100.53 -62.94
CA GLY A 421 3.21 -99.74 -61.75
C GLY A 421 2.70 -98.30 -61.87
N VAL A 422 2.13 -97.64 -60.84
CA VAL A 422 1.88 -97.99 -59.42
C VAL A 422 0.58 -97.27 -58.97
N GLN A 423 0.03 -97.68 -57.82
CA GLN A 423 -1.07 -97.03 -57.10
C GLN A 423 -0.92 -95.49 -56.96
N GLY A 424 -2.06 -94.77 -56.99
CA GLY A 424 -2.15 -93.36 -56.62
C GLY A 424 -3.41 -93.09 -55.80
N LEU A 425 -3.26 -92.92 -54.48
CA LEU A 425 -4.33 -92.55 -53.56
C LEU A 425 -4.42 -91.02 -53.39
N ALA A 426 -5.60 -90.58 -52.97
CA ALA A 426 -6.03 -89.20 -52.73
C ALA A 426 -5.04 -88.30 -51.96
N ASP A 427 -4.94 -87.03 -52.36
CA ASP A 427 -5.69 -85.95 -51.69
C ASP A 427 -5.54 -84.58 -52.41
N ILE A 428 -6.57 -84.18 -53.16
CA ILE A 428 -6.81 -82.78 -53.59
C ILE A 428 -8.32 -82.49 -53.48
N GLY A 429 -8.78 -82.31 -52.25
CA GLY A 429 -10.10 -81.74 -51.95
C GLY A 429 -10.01 -80.22 -51.76
N VAL A 430 -11.07 -79.51 -52.17
CA VAL A 430 -11.42 -78.08 -51.92
C VAL A 430 -11.35 -77.12 -53.12
N LEU A 431 -10.45 -77.27 -54.12
CA LEU A 431 -10.38 -76.31 -55.25
C LEU A 431 -10.93 -76.78 -56.62
N SER A 432 -11.23 -78.06 -56.79
CA SER A 432 -11.72 -78.63 -58.06
C SER A 432 -13.24 -78.51 -58.28
N GLY A 433 -14.03 -78.34 -57.21
CA GLY A 433 -15.49 -78.40 -57.28
C GLY A 433 -16.19 -77.17 -57.88
N ALA A 434 -15.58 -75.98 -57.81
CA ALA A 434 -16.24 -74.73 -58.25
C ALA A 434 -16.01 -74.40 -59.75
N LEU A 435 -14.93 -74.90 -60.35
CA LEU A 435 -14.57 -74.59 -61.74
C LEU A 435 -15.10 -75.63 -62.75
N GLN A 436 -15.24 -76.90 -62.34
CA GLN A 436 -15.81 -77.94 -63.20
C GLN A 436 -17.30 -77.68 -63.52
N VAL A 437 -18.07 -77.21 -62.52
CA VAL A 437 -19.50 -76.88 -62.69
C VAL A 437 -19.74 -75.72 -63.65
N LEU A 438 -18.80 -74.78 -63.77
CA LEU A 438 -18.87 -73.67 -64.74
C LEU A 438 -18.46 -74.10 -66.16
N ALA A 439 -17.56 -75.08 -66.31
CA ALA A 439 -17.17 -75.61 -67.60
C ALA A 439 -18.28 -76.48 -68.22
N ASP A 440 -18.87 -77.39 -67.43
CA ASP A 440 -19.90 -78.31 -67.90
C ASP A 440 -21.26 -77.61 -68.15
N ALA A 441 -21.51 -76.46 -67.51
CA ALA A 441 -22.70 -75.64 -67.76
C ALA A 441 -22.68 -74.84 -69.08
N ILE A 442 -21.51 -74.71 -69.74
CA ILE A 442 -21.35 -73.90 -70.97
C ILE A 442 -21.43 -74.77 -72.25
N LEU A 443 -21.38 -76.10 -72.13
CA LEU A 443 -21.41 -77.04 -73.27
C LEU A 443 -22.67 -77.94 -73.32
N ASP A 444 -23.77 -77.43 -72.76
CA ASP A 444 -25.18 -77.79 -73.02
C ASP A 444 -25.58 -79.29 -72.96
N LYS A 445 -25.93 -79.74 -71.75
CA LYS A 445 -27.14 -80.57 -71.51
C LYS A 445 -27.80 -80.22 -70.17
N ASN A 446 -29.01 -79.66 -70.23
CA ASN A 446 -29.88 -79.31 -69.09
C ASN A 446 -29.87 -80.30 -67.91
N HIS A 447 -29.79 -79.81 -66.65
CA HIS A 447 -30.52 -80.31 -65.44
C HIS A 447 -30.14 -79.56 -64.13
N TYR A 448 -30.41 -78.25 -64.03
CA TYR A 448 -30.45 -77.56 -62.72
C TYR A 448 -31.72 -76.71 -62.60
N THR A 449 -32.39 -76.81 -61.45
CA THR A 449 -33.63 -76.07 -61.16
C THR A 449 -33.32 -74.74 -60.46
N LYS A 450 -34.18 -73.75 -60.64
CA LYS A 450 -34.01 -72.41 -60.06
C LYS A 450 -33.73 -72.40 -58.53
N PRO A 451 -34.41 -73.22 -57.69
CA PRO A 451 -34.11 -73.29 -56.25
C PRO A 451 -32.67 -73.73 -55.93
N GLU A 452 -32.04 -74.55 -56.77
CA GLU A 452 -30.66 -75.03 -56.56
C GLU A 452 -29.66 -73.90 -56.83
N VAL A 453 -29.89 -73.11 -57.89
CA VAL A 453 -29.11 -71.91 -58.19
C VAL A 453 -29.28 -70.84 -57.10
N ASP A 454 -30.52 -70.56 -56.68
CA ASP A 454 -30.82 -69.58 -55.62
C ASP A 454 -30.18 -69.99 -54.27
N LYS A 455 -30.07 -71.30 -53.99
CA LYS A 455 -29.34 -71.82 -52.82
C LYS A 455 -27.83 -71.61 -52.94
N MET A 456 -27.23 -71.96 -54.08
CA MET A 456 -25.79 -71.78 -54.31
C MET A 456 -25.35 -70.30 -54.20
N VAL A 457 -26.17 -69.37 -54.71
CA VAL A 457 -25.91 -67.92 -54.59
C VAL A 457 -26.02 -67.43 -53.15
N ASN A 458 -27.00 -67.90 -52.36
CA ASN A 458 -27.13 -67.52 -50.96
C ASN A 458 -26.02 -68.11 -50.08
N ASP A 459 -25.61 -69.36 -50.32
CA ASP A 459 -24.51 -69.99 -49.58
C ASP A 459 -23.18 -69.26 -49.85
N ALA A 460 -22.92 -68.86 -51.11
CA ALA A 460 -21.77 -68.02 -51.46
C ALA A 460 -21.83 -66.62 -50.81
N LYS A 461 -23.00 -65.98 -50.79
CA LYS A 461 -23.21 -64.67 -50.15
C LYS A 461 -22.95 -64.71 -48.63
N ASN A 462 -23.42 -65.74 -47.96
CA ASN A 462 -23.22 -65.94 -46.52
C ASN A 462 -21.73 -66.18 -46.18
N ALA A 463 -21.02 -66.96 -47.01
CA ALA A 463 -19.58 -67.17 -46.84
C ALA A 463 -18.77 -65.87 -46.99
N ILE A 464 -19.16 -64.98 -47.92
CA ILE A 464 -18.51 -63.68 -48.11
C ILE A 464 -18.81 -62.73 -46.94
N MET A 465 -20.06 -62.67 -46.47
CA MET A 465 -20.43 -61.83 -45.31
C MET A 465 -19.68 -62.24 -44.03
N GLY A 466 -19.54 -63.53 -43.75
CA GLY A 466 -18.82 -64.01 -42.56
C GLY A 466 -17.33 -63.59 -42.51
N VAL A 467 -16.69 -63.43 -43.67
CA VAL A 467 -15.29 -62.95 -43.79
C VAL A 467 -15.18 -61.43 -43.65
N VAL A 468 -16.23 -60.68 -44.01
CA VAL A 468 -16.30 -59.22 -43.81
C VAL A 468 -16.50 -58.89 -42.33
N ASP A 469 -17.43 -59.58 -41.65
CA ASP A 469 -17.72 -59.32 -40.24
C ASP A 469 -16.55 -59.68 -39.30
N THR A 470 -15.73 -60.69 -39.64
CA THR A 470 -14.50 -61.01 -38.86
C THR A 470 -13.33 -60.06 -39.09
N LYS A 471 -13.33 -59.24 -40.15
CA LYS A 471 -12.31 -58.20 -40.41
C LYS A 471 -12.76 -56.78 -40.07
N ALA A 472 -14.04 -56.56 -39.80
CA ALA A 472 -14.61 -55.27 -39.42
C ALA A 472 -14.77 -55.09 -37.89
N ASN A 473 -13.86 -55.67 -37.08
CA ASN A 473 -13.94 -55.56 -35.62
C ASN A 473 -13.44 -54.19 -35.12
N VAL A 474 -14.30 -53.16 -35.24
CA VAL A 474 -14.04 -51.76 -34.82
C VAL A 474 -13.73 -51.61 -33.32
N SER A 475 -13.92 -52.67 -32.53
CA SER A 475 -13.66 -52.70 -31.08
C SER A 475 -12.19 -52.48 -30.70
N ASP A 476 -11.22 -52.97 -31.49
CA ASP A 476 -9.82 -53.03 -31.04
C ASP A 476 -9.04 -51.72 -31.22
N LEU A 477 -9.53 -50.77 -32.04
CA LEU A 477 -8.87 -49.49 -32.27
C LEU A 477 -9.29 -48.37 -31.30
N ASN A 478 -10.36 -48.56 -30.51
CA ASN A 478 -11.03 -47.44 -29.82
C ASN A 478 -10.83 -47.38 -28.30
N ASP A 479 -10.13 -48.36 -27.69
CA ASP A 479 -10.24 -48.63 -26.25
C ASP A 479 -8.95 -48.60 -25.41
N LYS A 480 -7.80 -48.14 -25.95
CA LYS A 480 -6.54 -48.07 -25.16
C LYS A 480 -5.67 -46.82 -25.29
N ALA A 481 -5.64 -46.14 -26.44
CA ALA A 481 -4.87 -44.91 -26.61
C ALA A 481 -5.68 -43.68 -26.14
N ASP A 482 -6.84 -43.45 -26.76
CA ASP A 482 -7.56 -42.18 -26.66
C ASP A 482 -8.19 -41.93 -25.28
N LYS A 483 -8.81 -42.95 -24.64
CA LYS A 483 -9.43 -42.77 -23.32
C LYS A 483 -8.43 -42.31 -22.25
N SER A 484 -7.19 -42.82 -22.27
CA SER A 484 -6.14 -42.42 -21.32
C SER A 484 -5.68 -40.98 -21.55
N GLN A 485 -5.43 -40.58 -22.79
CA GLN A 485 -5.07 -39.21 -23.13
C GLN A 485 -6.21 -38.21 -22.84
N ILE A 486 -7.45 -38.54 -23.20
CA ILE A 486 -8.63 -37.69 -22.94
C ILE A 486 -8.83 -37.52 -21.42
N GLN A 487 -8.63 -38.56 -20.61
CA GLN A 487 -8.79 -38.49 -19.16
C GLN A 487 -7.64 -37.72 -18.48
N SER A 488 -6.42 -37.82 -19.01
CA SER A 488 -5.27 -37.00 -18.59
C SER A 488 -5.48 -35.51 -18.91
N LEU A 489 -5.86 -35.19 -20.16
CA LEU A 489 -6.17 -33.83 -20.60
C LEU A 489 -7.36 -33.22 -19.85
N SER A 490 -8.39 -34.02 -19.54
CA SER A 490 -9.51 -33.57 -18.70
C SER A 490 -9.07 -33.22 -17.28
N SER A 491 -8.12 -34.00 -16.73
CA SER A 491 -7.56 -33.74 -15.38
C SER A 491 -6.68 -32.49 -15.36
N GLN A 492 -5.86 -32.26 -16.39
CA GLN A 492 -5.11 -31.01 -16.55
C GLN A 492 -6.02 -29.80 -16.73
N LEU A 493 -7.09 -29.93 -17.54
CA LEU A 493 -8.07 -28.86 -17.74
C LEU A 493 -8.75 -28.45 -16.43
N GLU A 494 -9.12 -29.42 -15.58
CA GLU A 494 -9.72 -29.11 -14.28
C GLU A 494 -8.72 -28.46 -13.30
N SER A 495 -7.45 -28.90 -13.32
CA SER A 495 -6.37 -28.25 -12.57
C SER A 495 -6.20 -26.78 -12.98
N TYR A 496 -6.19 -26.47 -14.28
CA TYR A 496 -6.04 -25.10 -14.77
C TYR A 496 -7.26 -24.21 -14.52
N LYS A 497 -8.47 -24.77 -14.40
CA LYS A 497 -9.65 -24.02 -13.91
C LYS A 497 -9.49 -23.67 -12.44
N GLN A 498 -9.12 -24.64 -11.61
CA GLN A 498 -8.93 -24.45 -10.17
C GLN A 498 -7.84 -23.40 -9.88
N GLU A 499 -6.74 -23.41 -10.63
CA GLU A 499 -5.68 -22.41 -10.58
C GLU A 499 -6.19 -21.02 -11.01
N ASN A 500 -6.96 -20.92 -12.09
CA ASN A 500 -7.61 -19.67 -12.51
C ASN A 500 -8.54 -19.07 -11.44
N ASP A 501 -9.34 -19.91 -10.77
CA ASP A 501 -10.27 -19.43 -9.75
C ASP A 501 -9.55 -19.04 -8.45
N ASN A 502 -8.41 -19.68 -8.13
CA ASN A 502 -7.51 -19.20 -7.07
C ASN A 502 -6.92 -17.84 -7.42
N LEU A 503 -6.39 -17.65 -8.64
CA LEU A 503 -5.83 -16.37 -9.11
C LEU A 503 -6.89 -15.24 -9.14
N LYS A 504 -8.15 -15.54 -9.51
CA LYS A 504 -9.26 -14.56 -9.41
C LYS A 504 -9.53 -14.15 -7.97
N ASN A 505 -9.49 -15.09 -7.02
CA ASN A 505 -9.67 -14.80 -5.60
C ASN A 505 -8.51 -13.94 -5.06
N GLU A 506 -7.26 -14.26 -5.38
CA GLU A 506 -6.10 -13.45 -5.01
C GLU A 506 -6.18 -12.04 -5.61
N ASN A 507 -6.54 -11.91 -6.89
CA ASN A 507 -6.69 -10.60 -7.53
C ASN A 507 -7.85 -9.78 -6.93
N SER A 508 -8.93 -10.44 -6.49
CA SER A 508 -10.03 -9.80 -5.74
C SER A 508 -9.58 -9.33 -4.36
N GLN A 509 -8.74 -10.11 -3.65
CA GLN A 509 -8.15 -9.69 -2.38
C GLN A 509 -7.15 -8.54 -2.54
N LEU A 510 -6.33 -8.56 -3.61
CA LEU A 510 -5.44 -7.46 -3.95
C LEU A 510 -6.22 -6.18 -4.28
N THR A 511 -7.28 -6.29 -5.08
CA THR A 511 -8.19 -5.16 -5.39
C THR A 511 -8.78 -4.57 -4.11
N ASN A 512 -9.33 -5.40 -3.21
CA ASN A 512 -9.86 -4.92 -1.92
C ASN A 512 -8.78 -4.27 -1.04
N ARG A 513 -7.54 -4.77 -1.05
CA ARG A 513 -6.41 -4.17 -0.32
C ARG A 513 -5.99 -2.82 -0.91
N VAL A 514 -5.91 -2.69 -2.22
CA VAL A 514 -5.63 -1.42 -2.91
C VAL A 514 -6.73 -0.41 -2.59
N GLN A 515 -8.00 -0.80 -2.73
CA GLN A 515 -9.14 0.06 -2.44
C GLN A 515 -9.23 0.46 -0.95
N THR A 516 -8.74 -0.39 -0.03
CA THR A 516 -8.59 -0.05 1.41
C THR A 516 -7.44 0.93 1.67
N LEU A 517 -6.39 0.91 0.85
CA LEU A 517 -5.29 1.88 0.91
C LEU A 517 -5.69 3.23 0.29
N GLU A 518 -6.43 3.22 -0.82
CA GLU A 518 -6.97 4.42 -1.47
C GLU A 518 -8.05 5.12 -0.63
N ASN A 519 -8.93 4.35 0.03
CA ASN A 519 -9.98 4.91 0.91
C ASN A 519 -9.47 5.35 2.29
N LYS A 520 -8.23 4.99 2.66
CA LYS A 520 -7.58 5.54 3.85
C LYS A 520 -6.92 6.86 3.48
N GLN A 521 -7.46 7.95 4.00
CA GLN A 521 -6.81 9.26 3.95
C GLN A 521 -5.44 9.14 4.63
N PHE A 522 -4.38 8.99 3.84
CA PHE A 522 -3.06 8.61 4.33
C PHE A 522 -2.38 9.76 5.08
N ILE A 523 -2.74 10.99 4.71
CA ILE A 523 -2.33 12.26 5.30
C ILE A 523 -3.61 13.03 5.64
N ALA A 524 -3.81 13.38 6.90
CA ALA A 524 -4.82 14.34 7.33
C ALA A 524 -4.13 15.67 7.67
N HIS A 525 -4.82 16.79 7.41
CA HIS A 525 -4.41 18.12 7.88
C HIS A 525 -5.33 18.54 9.03
N VAL A 526 -4.78 19.17 10.06
CA VAL A 526 -5.52 19.67 11.23
C VAL A 526 -5.05 21.08 11.62
N ALA A 527 -5.94 21.89 12.19
CA ALA A 527 -5.65 23.31 12.46
C ALA A 527 -5.10 23.57 13.88
N SER A 528 -4.95 22.53 14.71
CA SER A 528 -4.21 22.59 15.98
C SER A 528 -3.75 21.20 16.43
N GLU A 529 -2.72 21.14 17.27
CA GLU A 529 -2.15 19.90 17.80
C GLU A 529 -3.18 19.06 18.57
N ASP A 530 -4.12 19.72 19.26
CA ASP A 530 -5.23 19.09 20.02
C ASP A 530 -6.10 18.16 19.14
N GLN A 531 -6.16 18.45 17.84
CA GLN A 531 -6.99 17.71 16.89
C GLN A 531 -6.30 16.43 16.36
N VAL A 532 -4.97 16.30 16.51
CA VAL A 532 -4.19 15.16 16.01
C VAL A 532 -4.72 13.83 16.56
N ALA A 533 -5.02 13.78 17.86
CA ALA A 533 -5.50 12.57 18.54
C ALA A 533 -6.89 12.09 18.08
N SER A 534 -7.62 12.90 17.30
CA SER A 534 -8.93 12.55 16.74
C SER A 534 -8.87 11.98 15.32
N GLN A 535 -7.71 12.03 14.66
CA GLN A 535 -7.55 11.59 13.27
C GLN A 535 -7.27 10.09 13.16
N THR A 536 -7.82 9.47 12.12
CA THR A 536 -7.58 8.06 11.78
C THR A 536 -6.51 7.86 10.71
N ALA A 537 -5.93 8.96 10.21
CA ALA A 537 -4.82 8.96 9.25
C ALA A 537 -3.49 8.57 9.95
N PRO A 538 -2.63 7.76 9.31
CA PRO A 538 -1.33 7.39 9.86
C PRO A 538 -0.31 8.54 9.85
N ILE A 539 -0.52 9.56 9.01
CA ILE A 539 0.24 10.82 9.01
C ILE A 539 -0.77 11.95 9.25
N VAL A 540 -0.47 12.83 10.19
CA VAL A 540 -1.24 14.04 10.46
C VAL A 540 -0.29 15.23 10.41
N ILE A 541 -0.61 16.21 9.58
CA ILE A 541 0.09 17.48 9.47
C ILE A 541 -0.73 18.51 10.22
N VAL A 542 -0.09 19.27 11.11
CA VAL A 542 -0.69 20.45 11.72
C VAL A 542 -0.40 21.63 10.79
N ASP A 543 -1.44 22.30 10.31
CA ASP A 543 -1.32 23.54 9.54
C ASP A 543 -1.01 24.69 10.52
N ASP A 544 0.10 25.42 10.29
CA ASP A 544 0.57 26.59 11.06
C ASP A 544 -0.29 27.86 10.87
#